data_AF-A0A0S8HB13-F1
#
_entry.id   AF-A0A0S8HB13-F1
#
_cell.length_a   1.000
_cell.length_b   1.000
_cell.length_c   1.000
_cell.angle_alpha   90.00
_cell.angle_beta   90.00
_cell.angle_gamma   90.00
#
_symmetry.space_group_name_H-M   'P 1'
#
loop_
_entity.id
_entity.type
_entity.pdbx_description
1 polymer ?
#
loop_
_entity_poly.entity_id
_entity_poly.type
_entity_poly.pdbx_seq_one_letter_code
_entity_poly.pdbx_strand_id
1 'polypeptide(L)'
;MNKSITAAVIVAHPDDETLWAGGTVLAHPLWDWYIITLCRKSDPDRAPKFYRVLEILGAEGIYGIKKKSLSVNSGPLLMKMGGKPISQDP
;
A
#
# COMPACT_ATOMS: atom_id res chain seq x y z
N MET A 1 -15.01 -26.32 -18.17
CA MET A 1 -14.06 -25.68 -17.24
C MET A 1 -14.88 -24.78 -16.33
N ASN A 2 -14.97 -25.10 -15.04
CA ASN A 2 -15.64 -24.21 -14.09
C ASN A 2 -14.69 -23.04 -13.84
N LYS A 3 -15.17 -21.82 -14.08
CA LYS A 3 -14.37 -20.60 -13.90
C LYS A 3 -14.22 -20.36 -12.39
N SER A 4 -12.99 -20.29 -11.89
CA SER A 4 -12.74 -19.84 -10.52
C SER A 4 -13.04 -18.35 -10.41
N ILE A 5 -13.59 -17.94 -9.25
CA ILE A 5 -13.83 -16.53 -8.96
C ILE A 5 -12.56 -15.99 -8.33
N THR A 6 -12.00 -14.95 -8.94
CA THR A 6 -10.86 -14.21 -8.39
C THR A 6 -11.36 -12.96 -7.68
N ALA A 7 -10.92 -12.73 -6.46
CA ALA A 7 -11.35 -11.61 -5.65
C ALA A 7 -10.18 -11.02 -4.85
N ALA A 8 -10.29 -9.72 -4.53
CA ALA A 8 -9.26 -9.01 -3.79
C ALA A 8 -9.84 -8.29 -2.57
N VAL A 9 -9.07 -8.29 -1.47
CA VAL A 9 -9.35 -7.55 -0.25
C VAL A 9 -8.25 -6.51 -0.07
N ILE A 10 -8.60 -5.23 -0.12
CA ILE A 10 -7.64 -4.12 0.02
C ILE A 10 -7.99 -3.35 1.29
N VAL A 11 -7.06 -3.33 2.24
CA VAL A 11 -7.27 -2.74 3.57
C VAL A 11 -6.19 -1.74 3.93
N ALA A 12 -6.53 -0.77 4.78
CA ALA A 12 -5.62 0.29 5.16
C ALA A 12 -4.47 -0.22 6.04
N HIS A 13 -4.78 -0.96 7.09
CA HIS A 13 -3.81 -1.47 8.05
C HIS A 13 -3.78 -3.00 8.04
N PRO A 14 -2.66 -3.62 8.43
CA PRO A 14 -2.69 -5.04 8.76
C PRO A 14 -3.67 -5.30 9.92
N ASP A 15 -4.25 -6.49 9.94
CA ASP A 15 -5.31 -6.97 10.85
C ASP A 15 -6.74 -6.64 10.34
N ASP A 16 -6.90 -5.57 9.55
CA ASP A 16 -8.21 -5.16 9.00
C ASP A 16 -8.79 -6.24 8.06
N GLU A 17 -7.94 -6.98 7.33
CA GLU A 17 -8.39 -8.06 6.44
C GLU A 17 -9.11 -9.16 7.20
N THR A 18 -8.63 -9.46 8.41
CA THR A 18 -9.21 -10.48 9.29
C THR A 18 -10.48 -9.95 9.96
N LEU A 19 -10.43 -8.74 10.51
CA LEU A 19 -11.54 -8.15 11.27
C LEU A 19 -12.79 -7.90 10.42
N TRP A 20 -12.63 -7.44 9.18
CA TRP A 20 -13.76 -7.01 8.35
C TRP A 20 -14.15 -8.03 7.27
N ALA A 21 -13.19 -8.80 6.76
CA ALA A 21 -13.41 -9.68 5.61
C ALA A 21 -13.09 -11.16 5.89
N GLY A 22 -12.46 -11.50 7.03
CA GLY A 22 -12.01 -12.87 7.32
C GLY A 22 -13.12 -13.91 7.24
N GLY A 23 -14.30 -13.61 7.80
CA GLY A 23 -15.46 -14.50 7.70
C GLY A 23 -15.94 -14.72 6.26
N THR A 24 -15.92 -13.67 5.44
CA THR A 24 -16.30 -13.75 4.01
C THR A 24 -15.30 -14.58 3.21
N VAL A 25 -13.99 -14.41 3.46
CA VAL A 25 -12.93 -15.19 2.81
C VAL A 25 -13.10 -16.67 3.14
N LEU A 26 -13.27 -17.02 4.42
CA LEU A 26 -13.47 -18.40 4.88
C LEU A 26 -14.77 -19.03 4.36
N ALA A 27 -15.82 -18.23 4.13
CA ALA A 27 -17.07 -18.72 3.55
C ALA A 27 -16.95 -19.09 2.06
N HIS A 28 -15.89 -18.65 1.37
CA HIS A 28 -15.66 -18.91 -0.05
C HIS A 28 -14.26 -19.51 -0.28
N PRO A 29 -14.01 -20.76 0.20
CA PRO A 29 -12.68 -21.36 0.18
C PRO A 29 -12.20 -21.79 -1.22
N LEU A 30 -13.08 -21.77 -2.22
CA LEU A 30 -12.77 -22.12 -3.61
C LEU A 30 -12.44 -20.90 -4.49
N TRP A 31 -12.44 -19.70 -3.91
CA TRP A 31 -12.10 -18.47 -4.63
C TRP A 31 -10.59 -18.22 -4.54
N ASP A 32 -10.05 -17.64 -5.61
CA ASP A 32 -8.65 -17.21 -5.64
C ASP A 32 -8.56 -15.83 -4.99
N TRP A 33 -8.18 -15.80 -3.70
CA TRP A 33 -8.13 -14.58 -2.89
C TRP A 33 -6.76 -13.91 -2.93
N TYR A 34 -6.76 -12.58 -3.13
CA TYR A 34 -5.57 -11.74 -3.02
C TYR A 34 -5.76 -10.59 -2.02
N ILE A 35 -4.92 -10.52 -0.99
CA ILE A 35 -5.07 -9.55 0.10
C ILE A 35 -3.92 -8.54 0.12
N ILE A 36 -4.26 -7.25 0.21
CA ILE A 36 -3.31 -6.14 0.15
C ILE A 36 -3.52 -5.24 1.36
N THR A 37 -2.43 -4.97 2.11
CA THR A 37 -2.42 -3.93 3.15
C THR A 37 -1.69 -2.69 2.66
N LEU A 38 -2.25 -1.50 2.90
CA LEU A 38 -1.73 -0.27 2.32
C LEU A 38 -0.63 0.41 3.16
N CYS A 39 -0.66 0.25 4.47
CA CYS A 39 0.23 0.93 5.40
C CYS A 39 1.29 0.00 6.01
N ARG A 40 2.20 0.59 6.81
CA ARG A 40 3.17 -0.13 7.66
C ARG A 40 4.19 -1.04 6.96
N LYS A 41 4.51 -0.79 5.69
CA LYS A 41 5.54 -1.54 4.93
C LYS A 41 6.86 -1.77 5.69
N SER A 42 7.29 -0.79 6.49
CA SER A 42 8.57 -0.83 7.22
C SER A 42 8.49 -1.44 8.62
N ASP A 43 7.36 -2.07 9.00
CA ASP A 43 7.19 -2.72 10.30
C ASP A 43 7.60 -4.21 10.20
N PRO A 44 8.79 -4.58 10.68
CA PRO A 44 9.33 -5.93 10.53
C PRO A 44 8.62 -6.96 11.43
N ASP A 45 7.94 -6.51 12.49
CA ASP A 45 7.32 -7.40 13.47
C ASP A 45 5.92 -7.84 13.02
N ARG A 46 5.24 -7.00 12.22
CA ARG A 46 3.89 -7.27 11.72
C ARG A 46 3.86 -8.02 10.39
N ALA A 47 4.85 -7.83 9.53
CA ALA A 47 4.89 -8.52 8.23
C ALA A 47 4.81 -10.06 8.36
N PRO A 48 5.58 -10.74 9.24
CA PRO A 48 5.49 -12.19 9.39
C PRO A 48 4.12 -12.66 9.88
N LYS A 49 3.43 -11.86 10.71
CA LYS A 49 2.10 -12.18 11.22
C LYS A 49 1.06 -12.11 10.12
N PHE A 50 1.14 -11.09 9.26
CA PHE A 50 0.28 -10.97 8.09
C PHE A 50 0.40 -12.20 7.16
N TYR A 51 1.62 -12.65 6.86
CA TYR A 51 1.79 -13.83 6.01
C TYR A 51 1.24 -15.12 6.65
N ARG A 52 1.36 -15.30 7.97
CA ARG A 52 0.69 -16.42 8.67
C ARG A 52 -0.83 -16.34 8.57
N VAL A 53 -1.41 -15.14 8.60
CA VAL A 53 -2.85 -14.96 8.40
C VAL A 53 -3.26 -15.39 6.99
N LEU A 54 -2.47 -15.04 5.95
CA LEU A 54 -2.74 -15.47 4.58
C LEU A 54 -2.73 -17.00 4.43
N GLU A 55 -1.78 -17.68 5.08
CA GLU A 55 -1.72 -19.15 5.12
C GLU A 55 -3.00 -19.75 5.73
N ILE A 56 -3.47 -19.18 6.84
CA ILE A 56 -4.71 -19.63 7.52
C ILE A 56 -5.95 -19.38 6.64
N LEU A 57 -5.98 -18.25 5.93
CA LEU A 57 -7.09 -17.87 5.05
C LEU A 57 -7.05 -18.56 3.69
N GLY A 58 -5.96 -19.28 3.35
CA GLY A 58 -5.78 -19.86 2.02
C GLY A 58 -5.68 -18.81 0.91
N ALA A 59 -5.07 -17.66 1.20
CA ALA A 59 -4.99 -16.51 0.29
C ALA A 59 -3.53 -16.17 -0.07
N GLU A 60 -3.34 -15.47 -1.18
CA GLU A 60 -2.08 -14.79 -1.51
C GLU A 60 -2.15 -13.30 -1.14
N GLY A 61 -1.01 -12.61 -1.09
CA GLY A 61 -1.05 -11.18 -0.77
C GLY A 61 0.28 -10.48 -0.58
N ILE A 62 0.19 -9.16 -0.39
CA ILE A 62 1.34 -8.28 -0.17
C ILE A 62 1.13 -7.38 1.06
N TYR A 63 2.17 -7.37 1.90
CA TYR A 63 2.22 -6.54 3.10
C TYR A 63 2.77 -5.15 2.81
N GLY A 64 1.95 -4.12 3.07
CA GLY A 64 2.33 -2.72 3.05
C GLY A 64 2.81 -2.21 1.69
N ILE A 65 2.08 -1.28 1.08
CA ILE A 65 2.61 -0.54 -0.07
C ILE A 65 3.42 0.68 0.40
N LYS A 66 4.49 1.01 -0.33
CA LYS A 66 5.24 2.24 -0.05
C LYS A 66 4.34 3.40 -0.50
N LYS A 67 3.92 4.28 0.41
CA LYS A 67 3.43 5.60 -0.01
C LYS A 67 4.57 6.26 -0.77
N LYS A 68 4.47 6.33 -2.10
CA LYS A 68 5.24 7.34 -2.83
C LYS A 68 4.65 8.65 -2.33
N SER A 69 5.43 9.47 -1.63
CA SER A 69 4.99 10.84 -1.40
C SER A 69 4.74 11.41 -2.79
N LEU A 70 3.49 11.65 -3.14
CA LEU A 70 3.16 12.48 -4.28
C LEU A 70 3.72 13.85 -3.92
N SER A 71 4.93 14.13 -4.37
CA SER A 71 5.48 15.48 -4.40
C SER A 71 4.61 16.25 -5.38
N VAL A 72 3.52 16.83 -4.88
CA VAL A 72 2.91 17.97 -5.55
C VAL A 72 3.96 19.07 -5.51
N ASN A 73 4.55 19.38 -6.67
CA ASN A 73 5.39 20.54 -6.84
C ASN A 73 4.53 21.78 -6.55
N SER A 74 4.49 22.18 -5.28
CA SER A 74 3.93 23.43 -4.79
C SER A 74 5.09 24.42 -4.61
N GLY A 75 5.90 24.58 -5.67
CA GLY A 75 6.86 25.66 -5.75
C GLY A 75 6.15 26.92 -6.27
N PRO A 76 6.33 28.10 -5.66
CA PRO A 76 5.84 29.34 -6.25
C PRO A 76 6.55 29.54 -7.60
N LEU A 77 5.77 29.95 -8.61
CA LEU A 77 6.24 30.28 -9.94
C LEU A 77 7.11 31.56 -9.87
N LEU A 78 8.35 31.45 -9.40
CA LEU A 78 9.31 32.55 -9.46
C LEU A 78 9.77 32.70 -10.91
N MET A 79 9.18 33.68 -11.60
CA MET A 79 9.66 34.23 -12.86
C MET A 79 11.14 34.61 -12.68
N LYS A 80 12.05 33.92 -13.37
CA LYS A 80 13.45 34.35 -13.52
C LYS A 80 13.45 35.63 -14.36
N MET A 81 13.34 36.79 -13.73
CA MET A 81 13.75 38.05 -14.35
C MET A 81 15.27 38.17 -14.20
N GLY A 82 15.95 38.24 -15.33
CA GLY A 82 17.39 38.40 -15.40
C GLY A 82 17.85 39.71 -14.77
N GLY A 83 18.89 39.61 -13.95
CA GLY A 83 19.69 40.72 -13.47
C GLY A 83 20.99 40.16 -12.93
N LYS A 84 22.11 40.45 -13.61
CA LYS A 84 23.46 40.10 -13.13
C LYS A 84 23.66 40.71 -11.73
N PRO A 85 24.21 39.99 -10.75
CA PRO A 85 24.70 40.63 -9.54
C PRO A 85 25.87 41.53 -9.92
N ILE A 86 25.73 42.82 -9.58
CA ILE A 86 26.80 43.81 -9.66
C ILE A 86 27.79 43.48 -8.54
N SER A 87 29.06 43.34 -8.91
CA SER A 87 30.17 43.18 -7.97
C SER A 87 30.26 44.41 -7.05
N GLN A 88 30.32 44.19 -5.75
CA GLN A 88 30.96 45.14 -4.84
C GLN A 88 31.82 44.36 -3.86
N ASP A 89 33.13 44.52 -4.06
CA ASP A 89 34.18 44.25 -3.09
C ASP A 89 33.97 45.11 -1.84
N PRO A 90 34.46 44.63 -0.70
CA PRO A 90 35.45 45.42 0.03
C PRO A 90 36.79 44.70 0.18
#